data_AF-A0A1F3D363-F1
#
_entry.id   AF-A0A1F3D363-F1
#
_cell.length_a   1.000
_cell.length_b   1.000
_cell.length_c   1.000
_cell.angle_alpha   90.00
_cell.angle_beta   90.00
_cell.angle_gamma   90.00
#
_symmetry.space_group_name_H-M   'P 1'
#
loop_
_entity.id
_entity.type
_entity.pdbx_description
1 polymer ?
#
loop_
_entity_poly.entity_id
_entity_poly.type
_entity_poly.pdbx_seq_one_letter_code
_entity_poly.pdbx_strand_id
1 'polypeptide(L)'
;MKKIIFIFLGSLLFNINNIIAQKDTVNVQDDLLGSLTSDSSNQEKLLPDHIILTQRILWGKKGLMRNFDAFELTPEKRAHELKIRRTMLVTHQILGSLTSLGMLAQGIVGTKLYNGDRSIKDLHEGIAAGVNIGYFTTASLSLFAPPKMLNERKGFSSIKIHKYLAVIHMTSMILTNVLADQTQNNPKIQKWHRAAAFTAFGAFLAAEVVIKF
;
A
#
# COMPACT_ATOMS: atom_id res chain seq x y z
N MET A 1 29.63 -15.13 17.51
CA MET A 1 28.58 -14.12 17.26
C MET A 1 28.01 -14.14 15.83
N LYS A 2 28.84 -14.26 14.77
CA LYS A 2 28.34 -14.28 13.38
C LYS A 2 27.42 -15.47 13.02
N LYS A 3 27.60 -16.64 13.66
CA LYS A 3 26.78 -17.85 13.39
C LYS A 3 25.36 -17.79 13.99
N ILE A 4 25.13 -17.01 15.05
CA ILE A 4 23.80 -16.87 15.68
C ILE A 4 22.91 -15.91 14.87
N ILE A 5 23.51 -14.92 14.20
CA ILE A 5 22.79 -13.97 13.34
C ILE A 5 22.21 -14.68 12.10
N PHE A 6 22.91 -15.65 11.51
CA PHE A 6 22.41 -16.41 10.36
C PHE A 6 21.26 -17.37 10.71
N ILE A 7 21.22 -17.92 11.92
CA ILE A 7 20.12 -18.77 12.37
C ILE A 7 18.85 -17.95 12.64
N PHE A 8 19.00 -16.70 13.12
CA PHE A 8 17.88 -15.78 13.31
C PHE A 8 17.34 -15.20 11.98
N LEU A 9 18.22 -14.96 10.99
CA LEU A 9 17.81 -14.52 9.65
C LEU A 9 17.11 -15.65 8.86
N GLY A 10 17.54 -16.90 9.08
CA GLY A 10 16.93 -18.08 8.47
C GLY A 10 15.54 -18.42 9.03
N SER A 11 15.31 -18.24 10.34
CA SER A 11 13.99 -18.49 10.94
C SER A 11 12.96 -17.40 10.60
N LEU A 12 13.40 -16.18 10.28
CA LEU A 12 12.53 -15.10 9.83
C LEU A 12 11.99 -15.34 8.40
N LEU A 13 12.78 -16.00 7.53
CA LEU A 13 12.37 -16.32 6.16
C LEU A 13 11.44 -17.54 6.08
N PHE A 14 11.48 -18.47 7.04
CA PHE A 14 10.61 -19.65 7.05
C PHE A 14 9.20 -19.37 7.56
N ASN A 15 8.97 -18.26 8.27
CA ASN A 15 7.66 -17.89 8.82
C ASN A 15 6.76 -17.07 7.88
N ILE A 16 7.28 -16.57 6.75
CA ILE A 16 6.49 -15.72 5.84
C ILE A 16 5.46 -16.55 5.06
N ASN A 17 5.75 -17.82 4.75
CA ASN A 17 4.86 -18.66 3.95
C ASN A 17 3.60 -19.14 4.69
N ASN A 18 3.66 -19.30 6.03
CA ASN A 18 2.53 -19.78 6.82
C ASN A 18 1.56 -18.66 7.26
N ILE A 19 1.99 -17.40 7.27
CA ILE A 19 1.16 -16.27 7.72
C ILE A 19 0.20 -15.76 6.62
N ILE A 20 0.58 -15.92 5.34
CA ILE A 20 -0.23 -15.45 4.21
C ILE A 20 -1.44 -16.38 3.95
N ALA A 21 -1.34 -17.66 4.31
CA ALA A 21 -2.41 -18.64 4.08
C ALA A 21 -3.54 -18.58 5.13
N GLN A 22 -3.27 -18.15 6.37
CA GLN A 22 -4.22 -18.27 7.49
C GLN A 22 -5.09 -17.03 7.72
N LYS A 23 -4.71 -15.85 7.20
CA LYS A 23 -5.49 -14.60 7.39
C LYS A 23 -6.50 -14.30 6.28
N ASP A 24 -6.23 -14.78 5.07
CA ASP A 24 -7.16 -14.65 3.94
C ASP A 24 -8.41 -15.51 4.15
N THR A 25 -8.28 -16.72 4.69
CA THR A 25 -9.41 -17.63 4.91
C THR A 25 -10.42 -17.10 5.91
N VAL A 26 -9.97 -16.54 7.05
CA VAL A 26 -10.88 -16.06 8.11
C VAL A 26 -11.71 -14.85 7.64
N ASN A 27 -11.08 -13.86 7.00
CA ASN A 27 -11.80 -12.70 6.49
C ASN A 27 -12.71 -13.04 5.30
N VAL A 28 -12.30 -13.97 4.42
CA VAL A 28 -13.12 -14.43 3.30
C VAL A 28 -14.32 -15.24 3.78
N GLN A 29 -14.17 -16.10 4.79
CA GLN A 29 -15.27 -16.89 5.35
C GLN A 29 -16.30 -16.00 6.03
N ASP A 30 -15.85 -15.02 6.80
CA ASP A 30 -16.75 -14.06 7.43
C ASP A 30 -17.49 -13.23 6.38
N ASP A 31 -16.83 -12.79 5.29
CA ASP A 31 -17.47 -12.01 4.22
C ASP A 31 -18.47 -12.86 3.41
N LEU A 32 -18.15 -14.13 3.22
CA LEU A 32 -19.03 -15.11 2.58
C LEU A 32 -20.28 -15.37 3.44
N LEU A 33 -20.12 -15.60 4.75
CA LEU A 33 -21.22 -15.79 5.70
C LEU A 33 -22.10 -14.52 5.82
N GLY A 34 -21.49 -13.34 5.79
CA GLY A 34 -22.21 -12.05 5.74
C GLY A 34 -23.03 -11.88 4.45
N SER A 35 -22.54 -12.40 3.32
CA SER A 35 -23.27 -12.37 2.04
C SER A 35 -24.41 -13.38 1.96
N LEU A 36 -24.28 -14.54 2.61
CA LEU A 36 -25.33 -15.57 2.66
C LEU A 36 -26.52 -15.16 3.54
N THR A 37 -26.29 -14.26 4.50
CA THR A 37 -27.32 -13.74 5.42
C THR A 37 -28.04 -12.49 4.89
N SER A 38 -27.56 -11.90 3.79
CA SER A 38 -28.17 -10.72 3.17
C SER A 38 -28.91 -11.08 1.87
N ASP A 39 -30.19 -11.41 2.03
CA ASP A 39 -31.28 -11.48 1.03
C ASP A 39 -31.02 -12.19 -0.32
N SER A 40 -31.68 -13.34 -0.47
CA SER A 40 -31.80 -14.18 -1.68
C SER A 40 -32.58 -13.55 -2.84
N SER A 41 -32.63 -12.21 -2.97
CA SER A 41 -33.40 -11.48 -4.00
C SER A 41 -32.56 -10.57 -4.90
N ASN A 42 -31.26 -10.40 -4.63
CA ASN A 42 -30.40 -9.58 -5.47
C ASN A 42 -29.89 -10.42 -6.67
N GLN A 43 -30.25 -10.00 -7.89
CA GLN A 43 -29.47 -10.36 -9.09
C GLN A 43 -27.98 -10.17 -8.76
N GLU A 44 -27.15 -11.19 -8.97
CA GLU A 44 -25.74 -11.19 -8.57
C GLU A 44 -25.04 -9.92 -9.07
N LYS A 45 -24.84 -8.97 -8.16
CA LYS A 45 -24.31 -7.67 -8.52
C LYS A 45 -22.81 -7.80 -8.75
N LEU A 46 -22.39 -7.78 -10.00
CA LEU A 46 -20.99 -7.97 -10.39
C LEU A 46 -20.04 -6.86 -9.91
N LEU A 47 -20.56 -5.66 -9.61
CA LEU A 47 -19.78 -4.51 -9.16
C LEU A 47 -20.35 -3.93 -7.85
N PRO A 48 -19.49 -3.48 -6.92
CA PRO A 48 -19.94 -2.89 -5.66
C PRO A 48 -20.60 -1.52 -5.90
N ASP A 49 -21.36 -1.05 -4.92
CA ASP A 49 -22.03 0.26 -4.98
C ASP A 49 -21.03 1.42 -4.98
N HIS A 50 -19.98 1.28 -4.16
CA HIS A 50 -19.01 2.33 -3.95
C HIS A 50 -17.67 1.93 -4.59
N ILE A 51 -17.36 2.59 -5.70
CA ILE A 51 -16.10 2.44 -6.44
C ILE A 51 -15.37 3.78 -6.42
N ILE A 52 -14.07 3.76 -6.07
CA ILE A 52 -13.21 4.96 -6.10
C ILE A 52 -12.96 5.41 -7.55
N LEU A 53 -12.56 6.67 -7.74
CA LEU A 53 -12.49 7.29 -9.07
C LEU A 53 -11.61 6.52 -10.06
N THR A 54 -10.38 6.18 -9.69
CA THR A 54 -9.44 5.42 -10.53
C THR A 54 -10.01 4.07 -10.96
N GLN A 55 -10.62 3.35 -10.02
CA GLN A 55 -11.27 2.07 -10.27
C GLN A 55 -12.51 2.23 -11.16
N ARG A 56 -13.26 3.32 -11.02
CA ARG A 56 -14.43 3.59 -11.86
C ARG A 56 -14.02 3.86 -13.31
N ILE A 57 -12.97 4.64 -13.51
CA ILE A 57 -12.42 4.98 -14.82
C ILE A 57 -11.91 3.72 -15.53
N LEU A 58 -11.18 2.84 -14.84
CA LEU A 58 -10.65 1.61 -15.46
C LEU A 58 -11.68 0.48 -15.52
N TRP A 59 -12.33 0.17 -14.41
CA TRP A 59 -13.06 -1.10 -14.21
C TRP A 59 -14.57 -0.91 -14.00
N GLY A 60 -15.09 0.31 -14.08
CA GLY A 60 -16.53 0.56 -13.94
C GLY A 60 -17.36 -0.08 -15.05
N LYS A 61 -18.69 0.12 -15.01
CA LYS A 61 -19.61 -0.37 -16.05
C LYS A 61 -19.26 0.12 -17.47
N LYS A 62 -18.69 1.33 -17.55
CA LYS A 62 -18.19 1.95 -18.79
C LYS A 62 -16.68 2.24 -18.68
N GLY A 63 -15.96 1.45 -17.88
CA GLY A 63 -14.53 1.66 -17.65
C GLY A 63 -13.69 1.26 -18.87
N LEU A 64 -12.48 1.81 -18.98
CA LEU A 64 -11.57 1.56 -20.11
C LEU A 64 -11.28 0.06 -20.32
N MET A 65 -11.23 -0.74 -19.25
CA MET A 65 -10.97 -2.17 -19.34
C MET A 65 -12.12 -2.93 -20.04
N ARG A 66 -13.33 -2.37 -20.09
CA ARG A 66 -14.49 -2.99 -20.77
C ARG A 66 -14.33 -3.06 -22.29
N ASN A 67 -13.34 -2.36 -22.86
CA ASN A 67 -13.02 -2.42 -24.28
C ASN A 67 -12.23 -3.68 -24.68
N PHE A 68 -11.83 -4.51 -23.71
CA PHE A 68 -11.15 -5.78 -23.97
C PHE A 68 -12.09 -6.94 -23.64
N ASP A 69 -12.19 -7.91 -24.54
CA ASP A 69 -13.04 -9.10 -24.37
C ASP A 69 -12.73 -9.85 -23.06
N ALA A 70 -11.48 -9.82 -22.60
CA ALA A 70 -11.05 -10.43 -21.34
C ALA A 70 -11.72 -9.83 -20.08
N PHE A 71 -12.34 -8.66 -20.17
CA PHE A 71 -12.94 -7.94 -19.05
C PHE A 71 -14.36 -7.45 -19.35
N GLU A 72 -15.16 -8.15 -20.15
CA GLU A 72 -16.60 -7.91 -20.16
C GLU A 72 -17.22 -8.21 -18.77
N LEU A 73 -18.36 -7.59 -18.48
CA LEU A 73 -19.07 -7.76 -17.22
C LEU A 73 -19.90 -9.05 -17.18
N THR A 74 -19.21 -10.19 -17.08
CA THR A 74 -19.83 -11.50 -16.81
C THR A 74 -19.28 -12.08 -15.49
N PRO A 75 -20.00 -13.02 -14.84
CA PRO A 75 -19.52 -13.67 -13.62
C PRO A 75 -18.11 -14.29 -13.76
N GLU A 76 -17.84 -14.95 -14.89
CA GLU A 76 -16.59 -15.65 -15.16
C GLU A 76 -15.42 -14.67 -15.29
N LYS A 77 -15.60 -13.61 -16.09
CA LYS A 77 -14.60 -12.56 -16.28
C LYS A 77 -14.42 -11.73 -15.02
N ARG A 78 -15.48 -11.59 -14.21
CA ARG A 78 -15.39 -10.94 -12.90
C ARG A 78 -14.54 -11.75 -11.92
N ALA A 79 -14.63 -13.08 -11.92
CA ALA A 79 -13.73 -13.93 -11.13
C ALA A 79 -12.26 -13.75 -11.55
N HIS A 80 -12.00 -13.56 -12.84
CA HIS A 80 -10.65 -13.24 -13.35
C HIS A 80 -10.16 -11.87 -12.85
N GLU A 81 -11.00 -10.82 -12.89
CA GLU A 81 -10.65 -9.50 -12.31
C GLU A 81 -10.32 -9.60 -10.82
N LEU A 82 -11.02 -10.44 -10.05
CA LEU A 82 -10.74 -10.64 -8.63
C LEU A 82 -9.39 -11.33 -8.38
N LYS A 83 -8.97 -12.24 -9.28
CA LYS A 83 -7.61 -12.81 -9.25
C LYS A 83 -6.55 -11.73 -9.51
N ILE A 84 -6.76 -10.86 -10.51
CA ILE A 84 -5.87 -9.72 -10.78
C ILE A 84 -5.79 -8.80 -9.56
N ARG A 85 -6.95 -8.44 -8.97
CA ARG A 85 -7.00 -7.63 -7.75
C ARG A 85 -6.18 -8.27 -6.64
N ARG A 86 -6.34 -9.57 -6.40
CA ARG A 86 -5.59 -10.28 -5.36
C ARG A 86 -4.08 -10.18 -5.61
N THR A 87 -3.63 -10.46 -6.84
CA THR A 87 -2.22 -10.33 -7.21
C THR A 87 -1.72 -8.91 -6.96
N MET A 88 -2.41 -7.88 -7.46
CA MET A 88 -2.02 -6.49 -7.27
C MET A 88 -1.92 -6.10 -5.78
N LEU A 89 -2.86 -6.56 -4.94
CA LEU A 89 -2.86 -6.23 -3.52
C LEU A 89 -1.81 -7.00 -2.72
N VAL A 90 -1.52 -8.26 -3.07
CA VAL A 90 -0.39 -9.01 -2.48
C VAL A 90 0.94 -8.34 -2.88
N THR A 91 1.09 -7.96 -4.14
CA THR A 91 2.27 -7.20 -4.60
C THR A 91 2.38 -5.85 -3.90
N HIS A 92 1.26 -5.13 -3.70
CA HIS A 92 1.22 -3.89 -2.92
C HIS A 92 1.75 -4.08 -1.50
N GLN A 93 1.37 -5.17 -0.83
CA GLN A 93 1.85 -5.45 0.53
C GLN A 93 3.36 -5.76 0.55
N ILE A 94 3.83 -6.61 -0.36
CA ILE A 94 5.25 -7.00 -0.44
C ILE A 94 6.13 -5.80 -0.78
N LEU A 95 5.77 -5.05 -1.84
CA LEU A 95 6.50 -3.85 -2.24
C LEU A 95 6.37 -2.72 -1.22
N GLY A 96 5.23 -2.62 -0.53
CA GLY A 96 5.04 -1.71 0.59
C GLY A 96 6.07 -1.96 1.68
N SER A 97 6.17 -3.19 2.17
CA SER A 97 7.17 -3.56 3.20
C SER A 97 8.61 -3.34 2.74
N LEU A 98 8.93 -3.62 1.47
CA LEU A 98 10.24 -3.31 0.92
C LEU A 98 10.52 -1.80 0.88
N THR A 99 9.53 -1.00 0.48
CA THR A 99 9.60 0.46 0.47
C THR A 99 9.78 1.01 1.87
N SER A 100 9.09 0.45 2.88
CA SER A 100 9.23 0.80 4.29
C SER A 100 10.68 0.65 4.79
N LEU A 101 11.36 -0.46 4.43
CA LEU A 101 12.77 -0.66 4.74
C LEU A 101 13.66 0.39 4.06
N GLY A 102 13.35 0.74 2.81
CA GLY A 102 14.01 1.84 2.09
C GLY A 102 13.83 3.19 2.78
N MET A 103 12.61 3.51 3.23
CA MET A 103 12.30 4.74 3.97
C MET A 103 13.04 4.81 5.31
N LEU A 104 13.16 3.69 6.02
CA LEU A 104 13.96 3.60 7.23
C LEU A 104 15.44 3.92 6.95
N ALA A 105 16.02 3.28 5.92
CA ALA A 105 17.39 3.54 5.51
C ALA A 105 17.58 5.01 5.09
N GLN A 106 16.66 5.56 4.30
CA GLN A 106 16.65 6.96 3.89
C GLN A 106 16.61 7.90 5.11
N GLY A 107 15.81 7.58 6.14
CA GLY A 107 15.71 8.36 7.36
C GLY A 107 17.00 8.35 8.20
N ILE A 108 17.69 7.21 8.27
CA ILE A 108 18.99 7.09 8.93
C ILE A 108 20.04 7.95 8.21
N VAL A 109 20.16 7.80 6.88
CA VAL A 109 21.10 8.57 6.06
C VAL A 109 20.73 10.06 6.09
N GLY A 110 19.45 10.40 5.98
CA GLY A 110 18.95 11.78 6.04
C GLY A 110 19.22 12.45 7.39
N THR A 111 19.19 11.71 8.50
CA THR A 111 19.54 12.24 9.82
C THR A 111 21.03 12.56 9.92
N LYS A 112 21.91 11.72 9.38
CA LYS A 112 23.34 12.02 9.30
C LYS A 112 23.62 13.25 8.45
N LEU A 113 22.92 13.38 7.32
CA LEU A 113 23.04 14.54 6.42
C LEU A 113 22.57 15.83 7.11
N TYR A 114 21.46 15.75 7.86
CA TYR A 114 20.94 16.85 8.68
C TYR A 114 21.95 17.29 9.75
N ASN A 115 22.71 16.36 10.31
CA ASN A 115 23.74 16.63 11.32
C ASN A 115 25.07 17.13 10.74
N GLY A 116 25.16 17.36 9.42
CA GLY A 116 26.27 18.04 8.78
C GLY A 116 27.19 17.15 7.94
N ASP A 117 26.98 15.84 7.89
CA ASP A 117 27.75 14.97 7.01
C ASP A 117 27.26 15.11 5.56
N ARG A 118 27.88 16.05 4.82
CA ARG A 118 27.51 16.34 3.43
C ARG A 118 28.00 15.29 2.44
N SER A 119 28.95 14.42 2.83
CA SER A 119 29.53 13.40 1.94
C SER A 119 28.53 12.33 1.51
N ILE A 120 27.46 12.16 2.28
CA ILE A 120 26.40 11.16 2.05
C ILE A 120 25.16 11.72 1.33
N LYS A 121 25.24 12.95 0.80
CA LYS A 121 24.12 13.60 0.11
C LYS A 121 23.63 12.75 -1.08
N ASP A 122 24.55 12.32 -1.94
CA ASP A 122 24.20 11.52 -3.12
C ASP A 122 23.61 10.16 -2.74
N LEU A 123 24.07 9.57 -1.62
CA LEU A 123 23.48 8.36 -1.07
C LEU A 123 22.05 8.61 -0.59
N HIS A 124 21.79 9.72 0.09
CA HIS A 124 20.44 10.09 0.53
C HIS A 124 19.49 10.25 -0.66
N GLU A 125 19.92 10.98 -1.69
CA GLU A 125 19.13 11.23 -2.91
C GLU A 125 18.91 9.95 -3.71
N GLY A 126 19.92 9.08 -3.83
CA GLY A 126 19.80 7.78 -4.49
C GLY A 126 18.81 6.85 -3.80
N ILE A 127 18.85 6.76 -2.46
CA ILE A 127 17.86 5.99 -1.70
C ILE A 127 16.47 6.63 -1.85
N ALA A 128 16.37 7.96 -1.80
CA ALA A 128 15.11 8.68 -1.97
C ALA A 128 14.47 8.41 -3.34
N ALA A 129 15.26 8.36 -4.42
CA ALA A 129 14.78 7.98 -5.74
C ALA A 129 14.19 6.57 -5.75
N GLY A 130 14.90 5.59 -5.17
CA GLY A 130 14.41 4.22 -5.03
C GLY A 130 13.12 4.12 -4.20
N VAL A 131 13.06 4.84 -3.07
CA VAL A 131 11.87 4.92 -2.22
C VAL A 131 10.69 5.52 -2.97
N ASN A 132 10.88 6.62 -3.71
CA ASN A 132 9.81 7.23 -4.49
C ASN A 132 9.27 6.29 -5.57
N ILE A 133 10.15 5.61 -6.31
CA ILE A 133 9.74 4.61 -7.31
C ILE A 133 8.94 3.49 -6.64
N GLY A 134 9.45 2.91 -5.55
CA GLY A 134 8.78 1.85 -4.80
C GLY A 134 7.42 2.31 -4.25
N TYR A 135 7.37 3.51 -3.67
CA TYR A 135 6.18 4.11 -3.09
C TYR A 135 5.09 4.35 -4.12
N PHE A 136 5.40 5.01 -5.25
CA PHE A 136 4.40 5.31 -6.27
C PHE A 136 3.97 4.06 -7.04
N THR A 137 4.86 3.08 -7.21
CA THR A 137 4.49 1.75 -7.73
C THR A 137 3.50 1.06 -6.80
N THR A 138 3.80 1.05 -5.50
CA THR A 138 2.94 0.48 -4.44
C THR A 138 1.59 1.18 -4.42
N ALA A 139 1.54 2.50 -4.43
CA ALA A 139 0.30 3.26 -4.48
C ALA A 139 -0.54 2.93 -5.73
N SER A 140 0.11 2.82 -6.89
CA SER A 140 -0.55 2.49 -8.15
C SER A 140 -1.22 1.12 -8.11
N LEU A 141 -0.55 0.11 -7.55
CA LEU A 141 -1.12 -1.23 -7.39
C LEU A 141 -2.43 -1.23 -6.58
N SER A 142 -2.56 -0.36 -5.56
CA SER A 142 -3.79 -0.25 -4.78
C SER A 142 -4.87 0.58 -5.48
N LEU A 143 -4.49 1.73 -6.03
CA LEU A 143 -5.42 2.68 -6.65
C LEU A 143 -6.03 2.16 -7.95
N PHE A 144 -5.26 1.41 -8.74
CA PHE A 144 -5.69 0.93 -10.05
C PHE A 144 -6.13 -0.54 -10.06
N ALA A 145 -6.15 -1.23 -8.91
CA ALA A 145 -6.66 -2.60 -8.84
C ALA A 145 -8.15 -2.69 -9.19
N PRO A 146 -8.62 -3.78 -9.84
CA PRO A 146 -10.05 -4.02 -10.05
C PRO A 146 -10.84 -3.85 -8.76
N PRO A 147 -12.07 -3.31 -8.77
CA PRO A 147 -12.85 -3.11 -7.55
C PRO A 147 -13.06 -4.44 -6.83
N LYS A 148 -13.28 -4.40 -5.53
CA LYS A 148 -13.67 -5.59 -4.75
C LYS A 148 -15.11 -6.01 -5.09
N MET A 149 -15.49 -7.22 -4.69
CA MET A 149 -16.83 -7.75 -4.93
C MET A 149 -17.86 -7.18 -3.94
N LEU A 150 -17.50 -7.15 -2.66
CA LEU A 150 -18.42 -6.78 -1.58
C LEU A 150 -18.18 -5.35 -1.07
N ASN A 151 -19.26 -4.73 -0.58
CA ASN A 151 -19.20 -3.43 0.08
C ASN A 151 -18.50 -3.54 1.44
N GLU A 152 -18.01 -2.41 1.97
CA GLU A 152 -17.41 -2.40 3.31
C GLU A 152 -18.44 -2.60 4.39
N ARG A 153 -18.11 -3.42 5.38
CA ARG A 153 -18.88 -3.52 6.61
C ARG A 153 -19.03 -2.15 7.29
N LYS A 154 -20.18 -1.93 7.92
CA LYS A 154 -20.41 -0.78 8.81
C LYS A 154 -19.55 -0.95 10.08
N GLY A 155 -19.09 0.15 10.68
CA GLY A 155 -18.20 0.14 11.87
C GLY A 155 -16.71 0.33 11.58
N PHE A 156 -15.87 0.29 12.62
CA PHE A 156 -14.41 0.43 12.50
C PHE A 156 -13.77 -0.86 11.96
N SER A 157 -12.77 -0.72 11.11
CA SER A 157 -11.96 -1.84 10.61
C SER A 157 -10.53 -1.39 10.32
N SER A 158 -9.60 -2.34 10.35
CA SER A 158 -8.19 -2.12 10.00
C SER A 158 -8.04 -1.47 8.62
N ILE A 159 -8.90 -1.83 7.67
CA ILE A 159 -8.93 -1.25 6.31
C ILE A 159 -9.31 0.23 6.34
N LYS A 160 -10.29 0.63 7.16
CA LYS A 160 -10.68 2.05 7.26
C LYS A 160 -9.57 2.88 7.89
N ILE A 161 -8.94 2.36 8.93
CA ILE A 161 -7.79 3.01 9.56
C ILE A 161 -6.64 3.14 8.56
N HIS A 162 -6.33 2.09 7.79
CA HIS A 162 -5.35 2.15 6.72
C HIS A 162 -5.67 3.26 5.71
N LYS A 163 -6.93 3.42 5.27
CA LYS A 163 -7.31 4.49 4.34
C LYS A 163 -7.05 5.89 4.91
N TYR A 164 -7.33 6.11 6.19
CA TYR A 164 -7.01 7.39 6.83
C TYR A 164 -5.49 7.61 6.91
N LEU A 165 -4.74 6.59 7.32
CA LEU A 165 -3.29 6.63 7.32
C LEU A 165 -2.73 6.80 5.90
N ALA A 166 -3.42 6.30 4.87
CA ALA A 166 -3.05 6.46 3.48
C ALA A 166 -3.14 7.90 2.98
N VAL A 167 -4.16 8.63 3.42
CA VAL A 167 -4.22 10.08 3.17
C VAL A 167 -3.02 10.78 3.82
N ILE A 168 -2.70 10.43 5.08
CA ILE A 168 -1.59 11.06 5.82
C ILE A 168 -0.23 10.74 5.19
N HIS A 169 0.07 9.45 4.94
CA HIS A 169 1.37 9.08 4.39
C HIS A 169 1.55 9.56 2.94
N MET A 170 0.48 9.58 2.12
CA MET A 170 0.54 10.11 0.76
C MET A 170 0.80 11.61 0.74
N THR A 171 0.03 12.38 1.49
CA THR A 171 0.23 13.83 1.54
C THR A 171 1.59 14.20 2.12
N SER A 172 2.06 13.48 3.13
CA SER A 172 3.39 13.67 3.73
C SER A 172 4.53 13.30 2.77
N MET A 173 4.38 12.23 1.96
CA MET A 173 5.36 11.86 0.93
C MET A 173 5.48 12.94 -0.15
N ILE A 174 4.35 13.46 -0.64
CA ILE A 174 4.34 14.56 -1.61
C ILE A 174 5.01 15.80 -1.00
N LEU A 175 4.62 16.17 0.22
CA LEU A 175 5.18 17.32 0.92
C LEU A 175 6.69 17.18 1.15
N THR A 176 7.16 15.98 1.50
CA THR A 176 8.60 15.69 1.68
C THR A 176 9.38 16.00 0.41
N ASN A 177 8.89 15.54 -0.75
CA ASN A 177 9.51 15.78 -2.05
C ASN A 177 9.47 17.26 -2.47
N VAL A 178 8.33 17.94 -2.27
CA VAL A 178 8.22 19.39 -2.55
C VAL A 178 9.19 20.19 -1.69
N LEU A 179 9.32 19.86 -0.40
CA LEU A 179 10.22 20.58 0.50
C LEU A 179 11.69 20.24 0.24
N ALA A 180 12.01 19.07 -0.31
CA ALA A 180 13.38 18.66 -0.62
C ALA A 180 14.06 19.66 -1.57
N ASP A 181 13.37 20.04 -2.65
CA ASP A 181 13.85 21.03 -3.63
C ASP A 181 14.13 22.39 -2.97
N GLN A 182 13.24 22.83 -2.07
CA GLN A 182 13.35 24.10 -1.36
C GLN A 182 14.49 24.13 -0.34
N THR A 183 14.97 22.97 0.14
CA THR A 183 16.05 22.94 1.13
C THR A 183 17.39 23.44 0.61
N GLN A 184 17.61 23.43 -0.70
CA GLN A 184 18.86 23.91 -1.32
C GLN A 184 18.99 25.43 -1.19
N ASN A 185 17.88 26.15 -1.35
CA ASN A 185 17.84 27.61 -1.36
C ASN A 185 17.52 28.21 0.02
N ASN A 186 16.88 27.44 0.90
CA ASN A 186 16.48 27.90 2.22
C ASN A 186 16.74 26.84 3.30
N PRO A 187 17.88 26.92 4.02
CA PRO A 187 18.21 25.99 5.09
C PRO A 187 17.16 25.88 6.19
N LYS A 188 16.34 26.93 6.41
CA LYS A 188 15.26 26.90 7.41
C LYS A 188 14.13 25.92 7.05
N ILE A 189 14.05 25.46 5.79
CA ILE A 189 13.07 24.46 5.32
C ILE A 189 13.47 23.03 5.71
N GLN A 190 14.74 22.76 5.98
CA GLN A 190 15.23 21.42 6.32
C GLN A 190 14.47 20.77 7.48
N LYS A 191 14.09 21.56 8.50
CA LYS A 191 13.29 21.08 9.63
C LYS A 191 11.89 20.61 9.19
N TRP A 192 11.27 21.28 8.23
CA TRP A 192 9.95 20.95 7.70
C TRP A 192 10.01 19.75 6.77
N HIS A 193 11.03 19.68 5.90
CA HIS A 193 11.29 18.49 5.08
C HIS A 193 11.46 17.25 5.96
N ARG A 194 12.26 17.35 7.02
CA ARG A 194 12.48 16.26 7.99
C ARG A 194 11.20 15.88 8.74
N ALA A 195 10.42 16.86 9.19
CA ALA A 195 9.14 16.61 9.84
C ALA A 195 8.17 15.85 8.91
N ALA A 196 8.02 16.32 7.67
CA ALA A 196 7.21 15.66 6.65
C ALA A 196 7.69 14.22 6.38
N ALA A 197 9.01 14.01 6.28
CA ALA A 197 9.59 12.68 6.05
C ALA A 197 9.29 11.70 7.20
N PHE A 198 9.41 12.15 8.46
CA PHE A 198 9.06 11.32 9.61
C PHE A 198 7.56 11.07 9.72
N THR A 199 6.71 12.05 9.40
CA THR A 199 5.26 11.83 9.34
C THR A 199 4.90 10.84 8.24
N ALA A 200 5.54 10.93 7.06
CA ALA A 200 5.36 9.99 5.98
C ALA A 200 5.71 8.56 6.42
N PHE A 201 6.92 8.36 6.95
CA PHE A 201 7.38 7.05 7.40
C PHE A 201 6.52 6.50 8.56
N GLY A 202 6.23 7.32 9.56
CA GLY A 202 5.43 6.90 10.71
C GLY A 202 4.02 6.48 10.33
N ALA A 203 3.34 7.28 9.49
CA ALA A 203 2.00 6.94 9.01
C ALA A 203 2.02 5.73 8.08
N PHE A 204 3.05 5.59 7.23
CA PHE A 204 3.22 4.44 6.34
C PHE A 204 3.43 3.14 7.15
N LEU A 205 4.34 3.15 8.12
CA LEU A 205 4.61 2.01 8.97
C LEU A 205 3.39 1.64 9.83
N ALA A 206 2.69 2.63 10.39
CA ALA A 206 1.44 2.40 11.10
C ALA A 206 0.38 1.74 10.20
N ALA A 207 0.31 2.15 8.93
CA ALA A 207 -0.62 1.59 7.96
C ALA A 207 -0.33 0.10 7.66
N GLU A 208 0.94 -0.29 7.63
CA GLU A 208 1.34 -1.70 7.49
C GLU A 208 1.00 -2.52 8.73
N VAL A 209 1.26 -1.97 9.92
CA VAL A 209 0.98 -2.65 11.20
C VAL A 209 -0.52 -2.90 11.32
N VAL A 210 -1.35 -1.88 11.06
CA VAL A 210 -2.80 -2.01 11.22
C VAL A 210 -3.40 -3.04 10.26
N ILE A 211 -2.94 -3.15 9.01
CA ILE A 211 -3.44 -4.20 8.09
C ILE A 211 -3.04 -5.60 8.56
N LYS A 212 -1.91 -5.73 9.28
CA LYS A 212 -1.48 -7.01 9.85
C LYS A 212 -2.26 -7.42 11.09
N PHE A 213 -3.18 -6.64 11.65
CA PHE A 213 -4.00 -6.99 12.82
C PHE A 213 -5.49 -6.83 12.54
#